data_AF-A0AAB0AD09-F1
#
_entry.id   AF-A0AAB0AD09-F1
#
_cell.length_a   1.000
_cell.length_b   1.000
_cell.length_c   1.000
_cell.angle_alpha   90.00
_cell.angle_beta   90.00
_cell.angle_gamma   90.00
#
_symmetry.space_group_name_H-M   'P 1'
#
loop_
_entity.id
_entity.type
_entity.pdbx_description
1 polymer ?
#
loop_
_entity_poly.entity_id
_entity_poly.type
_entity_poly.pdbx_seq_one_letter_code
_entity_poly.pdbx_strand_id
1 'polypeptide(L)'
;MTQLLLPFLKLMLDMIFGQKIDLNNTMDWYRTVFVIICCFPEHFKELLHNFLSEQFDSEASMGKDLAGSMTMVSSIEFVNNRLTKSKFIDKFDKFVTLVSTMVKK
;
A
#
# COMPACT_ATOMS: atom_id res chain seq x y z
N MET A 1 0.35 9.17 -21.32
CA MET A 1 0.04 9.50 -19.91
C MET A 1 -0.01 8.27 -19.02
N THR A 2 -0.71 7.21 -19.40
CA THR A 2 -0.83 5.95 -18.64
C THR A 2 0.51 5.30 -18.28
N GLN A 3 1.51 5.39 -19.16
CA GLN A 3 2.86 4.87 -18.96
C GLN A 3 3.65 5.55 -17.82
N LEU A 4 3.30 6.78 -17.43
CA LEU A 4 3.97 7.49 -16.33
C LEU A 4 3.31 7.23 -14.97
N LEU A 5 2.05 6.79 -14.96
CA LEU A 5 1.31 6.57 -13.72
C LEU A 5 1.75 5.29 -12.97
N LEU A 6 2.22 4.27 -13.70
CA LEU A 6 2.80 3.05 -13.11
C LEU A 6 4.07 3.35 -12.29
N PRO A 7 5.12 3.99 -12.85
CA PRO A 7 6.31 4.34 -12.06
C PRO A 7 5.99 5.38 -10.98
N PHE A 8 5.01 6.25 -11.20
CA PHE A 8 4.55 7.18 -10.17
C PHE A 8 3.87 6.46 -9.00
N LEU A 9 3.05 5.44 -9.26
CA LEU A 9 2.45 4.61 -8.21
C LEU A 9 3.52 3.96 -7.34
N LYS A 10 4.56 3.38 -7.95
CA LYS A 10 5.71 2.84 -7.22
C LYS A 10 6.36 3.92 -6.34
N LEU A 11 6.66 5.09 -6.90
CA LEU A 11 7.24 6.20 -6.15
C LEU A 11 6.35 6.61 -4.95
N MET A 12 5.04 6.68 -5.14
CA MET A 12 4.10 7.01 -4.07
C MET A 12 4.14 5.98 -2.93
N LEU A 13 4.24 4.68 -3.25
CA LEU A 13 4.37 3.61 -2.26
C LEU A 13 5.74 3.65 -1.57
N ASP A 14 6.83 3.87 -2.32
CA ASP A 14 8.18 4.03 -1.78
C ASP A 14 8.23 5.19 -0.76
N MET A 15 7.53 6.30 -1.04
CA MET A 15 7.41 7.43 -0.11
C MET A 15 6.61 7.08 1.15
N ILE A 16 5.54 6.27 1.03
CA ILE A 16 4.73 5.80 2.15
C ILE A 16 5.55 4.88 3.05
N PHE A 17 6.11 3.80 2.49
CA PHE A 17 6.86 2.82 3.27
C PHE A 17 8.19 3.35 3.79
N GLY A 18 8.82 4.27 3.05
CA GLY A 18 10.01 4.99 3.49
C GLY A 18 9.75 6.10 4.52
N GLN A 19 8.49 6.27 4.97
CA GLN A 19 8.05 7.29 5.93
C GLN A 19 8.50 8.71 5.53
N LYS A 20 8.44 9.03 4.23
CA LYS A 20 8.85 10.33 3.68
C LYS A 20 7.71 11.34 3.60
N ILE A 21 6.56 11.00 4.16
CA ILE A 21 5.34 11.81 4.13
C ILE A 21 5.15 12.41 5.52
N ASP A 22 4.92 13.73 5.57
CA ASP A 22 4.51 14.41 6.79
C ASP A 22 3.18 13.81 7.30
N LEU A 23 3.11 13.53 8.60
CA LEU A 23 1.92 13.04 9.29
C LEU A 23 0.67 13.88 8.99
N ASN A 24 0.84 15.20 8.84
CA ASN A 24 -0.27 16.11 8.49
C ASN A 24 -0.86 15.83 7.10
N ASN A 25 -0.08 15.24 6.21
CA ASN A 25 -0.43 15.01 4.80
C ASN A 25 -0.73 13.54 4.47
N THR A 26 -0.51 12.61 5.41
CA THR A 26 -0.69 11.16 5.21
C THR A 26 -2.06 10.81 4.62
N MET A 27 -3.13 11.42 5.15
CA MET A 27 -4.49 11.15 4.69
C MET A 27 -4.73 11.61 3.25
N ASP A 28 -4.20 12.77 2.87
CA ASP A 28 -4.31 13.27 1.49
C ASP A 28 -3.45 12.46 0.53
N TRP A 29 -2.32 11.93 1.00
CA TRP A 29 -1.52 10.98 0.23
C TRP A 29 -2.25 9.66 0.00
N TYR A 30 -2.87 9.08 1.03
CA TYR A 30 -3.68 7.86 0.88
C TYR A 30 -4.88 8.08 -0.06
N ARG A 31 -5.52 9.25 0.01
CA ARG A 31 -6.59 9.61 -0.92
C ARG A 31 -6.10 9.69 -2.36
N THR A 32 -4.89 10.19 -2.57
CA THR A 32 -4.28 10.36 -3.90
C THR A 32 -3.83 9.00 -4.45
N VAL A 33 -3.10 8.21 -3.66
CA VAL A 33 -2.62 6.89 -4.10
C VAL A 33 -3.80 5.97 -4.42
N PHE A 34 -4.91 6.04 -3.66
CA PHE A 34 -6.12 5.28 -3.96
C PHE A 34 -6.65 5.54 -5.37
N VAL A 35 -6.67 6.79 -5.82
CA VAL A 35 -7.15 7.15 -7.17
C VAL A 35 -6.25 6.53 -8.23
N ILE A 36 -4.93 6.53 -8.02
CA ILE A 36 -3.98 5.91 -8.94
C ILE A 36 -4.10 4.38 -8.92
N ILE A 37 -4.29 3.78 -7.75
CA ILE A 37 -4.51 2.32 -7.60
C ILE A 37 -5.78 1.89 -8.34
N CYS A 38 -6.86 2.68 -8.28
CA CYS A 38 -8.07 2.39 -9.07
C CYS A 38 -7.81 2.34 -10.58
N CYS A 39 -6.78 3.01 -11.09
CA CYS A 39 -6.37 2.90 -12.49
C CYS A 39 -5.52 1.66 -12.79
N PHE A 40 -4.81 1.12 -11.79
CA PHE A 40 -3.85 0.01 -11.94
C PHE A 40 -3.90 -0.99 -10.77
N PRO A 41 -5.04 -1.64 -10.51
CA PRO A 41 -5.23 -2.43 -9.30
C PRO A 41 -4.33 -3.66 -9.23
N GLU A 42 -4.14 -4.37 -10.36
CA GLU A 42 -3.26 -5.54 -10.40
C GLU A 42 -1.80 -5.16 -10.20
N HIS A 43 -1.37 -4.05 -10.81
CA HIS A 43 0.00 -3.57 -10.62
C HIS A 43 0.28 -3.15 -9.18
N PHE A 44 -0.70 -2.56 -8.49
CA PHE A 44 -0.58 -2.28 -7.06
C PHE A 44 -0.37 -3.56 -6.24
N LYS A 45 -1.12 -4.63 -6.52
CA LYS A 45 -0.97 -5.92 -5.81
C LYS A 45 0.41 -6.53 -6.07
N GLU A 46 0.90 -6.46 -7.31
CA GLU A 46 2.26 -6.87 -7.66
C GLU A 46 3.32 -6.07 -6.89
N LEU A 47 3.18 -4.74 -6.83
CA LEU A 47 4.10 -3.88 -6.10
C LEU A 47 4.12 -4.20 -4.60
N LEU A 48 2.97 -4.45 -3.98
CA LEU A 48 2.90 -4.88 -2.58
C LEU A 48 3.58 -6.22 -2.35
N HIS A 49 3.33 -7.19 -3.23
CA HIS A 49 3.95 -8.51 -3.14
C HIS A 49 5.47 -8.42 -3.28
N ASN A 50 5.95 -7.68 -4.28
CA ASN A 50 7.38 -7.49 -4.52
C ASN A 50 8.04 -6.79 -3.33
N PHE A 51 7.46 -5.69 -2.84
CA PHE A 51 7.95 -4.98 -1.66
C PHE A 51 8.11 -5.92 -0.46
N LEU A 52 7.09 -6.72 -0.15
CA LEU A 52 7.16 -7.63 0.99
C LEU A 52 8.15 -8.77 0.78
N SER A 53 8.27 -9.31 -0.43
CA SER A 53 9.27 -10.34 -0.74
C SER A 53 10.71 -9.83 -0.65
N GLU A 54 10.93 -8.53 -0.85
CA GLU A 54 12.23 -7.89 -0.66
C GLU A 54 12.55 -7.65 0.82
N GLN A 55 11.53 -7.46 1.66
CA GLN A 55 11.71 -7.20 3.10
C GLN A 55 11.77 -8.47 3.95
N PHE A 56 11.16 -9.56 3.49
CA PHE A 56 10.97 -10.78 4.26
C PHE A 56 11.34 -12.01 3.43
N ASP A 57 12.39 -12.73 3.86
CA ASP A 57 12.87 -13.95 3.21
C ASP A 57 11.85 -15.10 3.25
N SER A 58 10.87 -15.04 4.17
CA SER A 58 9.81 -16.04 4.31
C SER A 58 8.54 -15.49 4.96
N GLU A 59 7.39 -16.14 4.73
CA GLU A 59 6.13 -15.84 5.43
C GLU A 59 6.28 -15.93 6.97
N ALA A 60 7.15 -16.82 7.46
CA ALA A 60 7.44 -16.95 8.88
C ALA A 60 8.10 -15.68 9.45
N SER A 61 8.94 -15.01 8.65
CA SER A 61 9.59 -13.74 9.04
C SER A 61 8.69 -12.51 8.91
N MET A 62 7.70 -12.57 8.01
CA MET A 62 6.70 -11.51 7.81
C MET A 62 5.73 -11.42 9.00
N GLY A 63 5.42 -12.54 9.64
CA GLY A 63 4.47 -12.62 10.75
C GLY A 63 3.00 -12.66 10.28
N LYS A 64 2.17 -13.39 11.04
CA LYS A 64 0.76 -13.65 10.68
C LYS A 64 -0.07 -12.38 10.51
N ASP A 65 0.16 -11.38 11.36
CA ASP A 65 -0.63 -10.14 11.35
C ASP A 65 -0.38 -9.31 10.09
N LEU A 66 0.88 -9.24 9.64
CA LEU A 66 1.25 -8.53 8.42
C LEU A 66 0.74 -9.26 7.18
N ALA A 67 0.85 -10.59 7.13
CA ALA A 67 0.30 -11.41 6.03
C ALA A 67 -1.23 -11.27 5.93
N GLY A 68 -1.93 -11.29 7.07
CA GLY A 68 -3.36 -11.04 7.14
C GLY A 68 -3.74 -9.63 6.68
N SER A 69 -2.98 -8.62 7.10
CA SER A 69 -3.21 -7.23 6.71
C SER A 69 -2.97 -7.00 5.21
N MET A 70 -1.91 -7.60 4.64
CA MET A 70 -1.67 -7.60 3.19
C MET A 70 -2.85 -8.21 2.44
N THR A 71 -3.34 -9.39 2.86
CA THR A 71 -4.49 -10.05 2.26
C THR A 71 -5.75 -9.17 2.32
N MET A 72 -5.94 -8.47 3.44
CA MET A 72 -7.08 -7.55 3.62
C MET A 72 -7.02 -6.34 2.68
N VAL A 73 -5.84 -5.80 2.40
CA VAL A 73 -5.63 -4.70 1.46
C VAL A 73 -5.78 -5.18 0.01
N SER A 74 -5.16 -6.31 -0.35
CA SER A 74 -5.18 -6.86 -1.71
C SER A 74 -6.54 -7.42 -2.13
N SER A 75 -7.40 -7.79 -1.18
CA SER A 75 -8.78 -8.26 -1.44
C SER A 75 -9.78 -7.13 -1.72
N ILE A 76 -9.36 -5.86 -1.65
CA ILE A 76 -10.24 -4.74 -1.97
C ILE A 76 -10.50 -4.71 -3.48
N GLU A 77 -11.77 -4.67 -3.86
CA GLU A 77 -12.17 -4.34 -5.22
C GLU A 77 -12.00 -2.83 -5.44
N PHE A 78 -10.96 -2.42 -6.16
CA PHE A 78 -10.56 -1.02 -6.32
C PHE A 78 -11.45 -0.25 -7.30
N VAL A 79 -12.70 -0.02 -6.89
CA VAL A 79 -13.64 0.87 -7.58
C VAL A 79 -13.55 2.27 -6.98
N ASN A 80 -13.44 3.31 -7.81
CA ASN A 80 -13.32 4.70 -7.35
C ASN A 80 -14.67 5.26 -6.84
N ASN A 81 -15.09 4.79 -5.66
CA ASN A 81 -16.27 5.24 -4.95
C ASN A 81 -15.93 5.50 -3.47
N ARG A 82 -16.83 6.22 -2.78
CA ARG A 82 -16.62 6.64 -1.39
C ARG A 82 -16.43 5.47 -0.42
N LEU A 83 -17.20 4.40 -0.58
CA LEU A 83 -17.18 3.25 0.32
C LEU A 83 -15.85 2.49 0.21
N THR A 84 -15.44 2.15 -1.01
CA THR A 84 -14.17 1.48 -1.29
C THR A 84 -13.00 2.33 -0.84
N LYS A 85 -13.03 3.64 -1.11
CA LYS A 85 -11.99 4.58 -0.67
C LYS A 85 -11.84 4.58 0.85
N SER A 86 -12.95 4.65 1.59
CA SER A 86 -12.92 4.61 3.05
C SER A 86 -12.36 3.29 3.59
N LYS A 87 -12.76 2.16 2.99
CA LYS A 87 -12.26 0.83 3.37
C LYS A 87 -10.77 0.68 3.10
N PHE A 88 -10.30 1.19 1.96
CA PHE A 88 -8.88 1.20 1.62
C PHE A 88 -8.09 2.01 2.64
N ILE A 89 -8.49 3.24 2.92
CA ILE A 89 -7.76 4.10 3.87
C ILE A 89 -7.60 3.42 5.24
N ASP A 90 -8.68 2.86 5.81
CA ASP A 90 -8.62 2.19 7.11
C ASP A 90 -7.70 0.95 7.11
N LYS A 91 -7.82 0.10 6.09
CA LYS A 91 -7.01 -1.12 5.99
C LYS A 91 -5.55 -0.82 5.66
N PHE A 92 -5.31 0.13 4.77
CA PHE A 92 -3.99 0.50 4.29
C PHE A 92 -3.19 1.22 5.38
N ASP A 93 -3.81 2.07 6.18
CA ASP A 93 -3.13 2.70 7.32
C ASP A 93 -2.65 1.68 8.36
N LYS A 94 -3.49 0.70 8.68
CA LYS A 94 -3.12 -0.43 9.56
C LYS A 94 -1.98 -1.25 8.97
N PHE A 95 -2.03 -1.53 7.67
CA PHE A 95 -0.96 -2.23 6.96
C PHE A 95 0.37 -1.45 7.01
N VAL A 96 0.36 -0.16 6.65
CA VAL A 96 1.55 0.71 6.69
C VAL A 96 2.12 0.79 8.10
N THR A 97 1.26 0.89 9.11
CA THR A 97 1.69 0.89 10.52
C THR A 97 2.42 -0.40 10.88
N LEU A 98 1.89 -1.57 10.51
CA LEU A 98 2.55 -2.86 10.74
C LEU A 98 3.87 -2.99 9.96
N VAL A 99 3.90 -2.58 8.69
CA VAL A 99 5.14 -2.56 7.90
C VAL A 99 6.20 -1.71 8.61
N SER A 100 5.82 -0.53 9.09
CA SER A 100 6.75 0.42 9.72
C SER A 100 7.35 -0.05 11.05
N THR A 101 6.68 -0.96 11.76
CA THR A 101 7.19 -1.52 13.01
C THR A 101 8.05 -2.77 12.78
N MET A 102 7.86 -3.45 11.65
CA MET A 102 8.52 -4.73 11.35
C MET A 102 9.72 -4.61 10.42
N VAL A 103 9.69 -3.66 9.48
CA VAL A 103 10.79 -3.45 8.53
C VAL A 103 11.92 -2.67 9.19
N LYS A 104 13.14 -3.23 9.14
CA LYS A 104 14.36 -2.54 9.57
C LYS A 104 14.70 -1.43 8.56
N LYS A 105 14.93 -0.22 9.06
CA LYS A 105 15.33 0.93 8.26
C LYS A 105 16.73 0.79 7.68
#